data_AF-A0A9P4MHE3-F1
#
_entry.id   AF-A0A9P4MHE3-F1
#
_cell.length_a   1.000
_cell.length_b   1.000
_cell.length_c   1.000
_cell.angle_alpha   90.00
_cell.angle_beta   90.00
_cell.angle_gamma   90.00
#
_symmetry.space_group_name_H-M   'P 1'
#
loop_
_entity.id
_entity.type
_entity.pdbx_description
1 polymer ?
#
loop_
_entity_poly.entity_id
_entity_poly.type
_entity_poly.pdbx_seq_one_letter_code
_entity_poly.pdbx_strand_id
1 'polypeptide(L)'
;MASSSPNPDQDHQTVQDHVAEISRIANEINQGSTAWPQYLETATAAIQAFMLFPSFDMILAPQQKVDILNCLQQIAHQNQGSESSSEIADWCSSEWLRLLEHDSEHVDALYGLALYWLYRSQSVLHRIYESDRLSFSSSSSLETHTHGRKSLESSHSLRLDDIEDDMENRLSSDEFIEARTSLQPAAEYFDRAITAAGQQNLVNDEMLSRAAEAYISLGNTSSPRVNQRYYRRAIHLLRRALELGYTLGSSLQQ
;
A
#
# COMPACT_ATOMS: atom_id res chain seq x y z
N MET A 1 44.46 20.60 1.48
CA MET A 1 43.19 19.84 1.49
C MET A 1 42.23 20.63 0.61
N ALA A 2 42.11 20.23 -0.66
CA ALA A 2 41.28 20.93 -1.62
C ALA A 2 39.83 20.45 -1.46
N SER A 3 38.98 21.35 -0.99
CA SER A 3 37.53 21.21 -1.10
C SER A 3 37.17 21.25 -2.58
N SER A 4 36.93 20.08 -3.19
CA SER A 4 36.26 19.99 -4.49
C SER A 4 34.92 20.72 -4.36
N SER A 5 34.80 21.86 -5.02
CA SER A 5 33.48 22.46 -5.24
C SER A 5 32.68 21.52 -6.14
N PRO A 6 31.41 21.22 -5.82
CA PRO A 6 30.54 20.45 -6.70
C PRO A 6 30.47 21.17 -8.06
N ASN A 7 30.72 20.41 -9.14
CA ASN A 7 30.65 20.94 -10.49
C ASN A 7 29.21 20.79 -10.97
N PRO A 8 28.41 21.88 -11.04
CA PRO A 8 26.98 21.79 -11.28
C PRO A 8 26.63 21.09 -12.60
N ASP A 9 27.49 21.21 -13.61
CA ASP A 9 27.29 20.55 -14.90
C ASP A 9 27.45 19.01 -14.79
N GLN A 10 28.32 18.53 -13.92
CA GLN A 10 28.49 17.09 -13.66
C GLN A 10 27.34 16.54 -12.81
N ASP A 11 26.87 17.30 -11.83
CA ASP A 11 25.73 16.94 -11.00
C ASP A 11 24.45 16.84 -11.84
N HIS A 12 24.25 17.78 -12.78
CA HIS A 12 23.14 17.77 -13.72
C HIS A 12 23.17 16.54 -14.64
N GLN A 13 24.33 16.22 -15.21
CA GLN A 13 24.48 15.03 -16.06
C GLN A 13 24.19 13.74 -15.27
N THR A 14 24.71 13.64 -14.05
CA THR A 14 24.49 12.48 -13.17
C THR A 14 23.01 12.26 -12.88
N VAL A 15 22.27 13.33 -12.55
CA VAL A 15 20.82 13.25 -12.33
C VAL A 15 20.09 12.83 -13.61
N GLN A 16 20.46 13.37 -14.78
CA GLN A 16 19.85 13.00 -16.05
C GLN A 16 20.11 11.54 -16.43
N ASP A 17 21.30 11.02 -16.17
CA ASP A 17 21.65 9.63 -16.43
C ASP A 17 20.80 8.69 -15.57
N HIS A 18 20.63 9.00 -14.27
CA HIS A 18 19.75 8.24 -13.39
C HIS A 18 18.26 8.33 -13.81
N VAL A 19 17.78 9.50 -14.21
CA VAL A 19 16.41 9.68 -14.70
C VAL A 19 16.16 8.84 -15.96
N ALA A 20 17.10 8.84 -16.91
CA ALA A 20 17.02 8.03 -18.12
C ALA A 20 16.98 6.53 -17.79
N GLU A 21 17.78 6.11 -16.82
CA GLU A 21 17.85 4.72 -16.37
C GLU A 21 16.57 4.27 -15.66
N ILE A 22 16.00 5.07 -14.76
CA ILE A 22 14.71 4.76 -14.12
C ILE A 22 13.58 4.74 -15.16
N SER A 23 13.62 5.62 -16.16
CA SER A 23 12.66 5.61 -17.28
C SER A 23 12.79 4.34 -18.13
N ARG A 24 14.02 3.84 -18.33
CA ARG A 24 14.29 2.54 -18.98
C ARG A 24 13.68 1.40 -18.17
N ILE A 25 13.89 1.37 -16.86
CA ILE A 25 13.31 0.38 -15.95
C ILE A 25 11.78 0.42 -16.00
N ALA A 26 11.16 1.61 -15.99
CA ALA A 26 9.71 1.74 -16.11
C ALA A 26 9.16 1.07 -17.37
N ASN A 27 9.86 1.22 -18.50
CA ASN A 27 9.49 0.56 -19.75
C ASN A 27 9.64 -0.98 -19.67
N GLU A 28 10.68 -1.49 -19.01
CA GLU A 28 10.86 -2.93 -18.81
C GLU A 28 9.79 -3.54 -17.90
N ILE A 29 9.42 -2.84 -16.83
CA ILE A 29 8.33 -3.24 -15.93
C ILE A 29 7.02 -3.31 -16.72
N ASN A 30 6.72 -2.32 -17.56
CA ASN A 30 5.54 -2.32 -18.42
C ASN A 30 5.54 -3.46 -19.46
N GLN A 31 6.72 -3.98 -19.83
CA GLN A 31 6.86 -5.15 -20.69
C GLN A 31 6.79 -6.48 -19.91
N GLY A 32 6.60 -6.43 -18.58
CA GLY A 32 6.44 -7.60 -17.72
C GLY A 32 7.74 -8.14 -17.12
N SER A 33 8.83 -7.36 -17.15
CA SER A 33 10.08 -7.78 -16.50
C SER A 33 9.95 -7.79 -14.98
N THR A 34 10.56 -8.79 -14.34
CA THR A 34 10.52 -9.00 -12.87
C THR A 34 11.92 -9.02 -12.26
N ALA A 35 12.87 -8.29 -12.83
CA ALA A 35 14.24 -8.16 -12.31
C ALA A 35 14.31 -7.24 -11.07
N TRP A 36 13.38 -7.42 -10.13
CA TRP A 36 13.16 -6.56 -8.96
C TRP A 36 14.40 -6.29 -8.12
N PRO A 37 15.29 -7.26 -7.84
CA PRO A 37 16.50 -7.00 -7.07
C PRO A 37 17.46 -6.04 -7.79
N GLN A 38 17.59 -6.15 -9.11
CA GLN A 38 18.44 -5.28 -9.91
C GLN A 38 17.85 -3.87 -10.04
N TYR A 39 16.53 -3.79 -10.16
CA TYR A 39 15.80 -2.52 -10.14
C TYR A 39 15.95 -1.81 -8.80
N LEU A 40 15.94 -2.55 -7.68
CA LEU A 40 16.14 -2.01 -6.35
C LEU A 40 17.53 -1.39 -6.18
N GLU A 41 18.58 -2.08 -6.63
CA GLU A 41 19.95 -1.56 -6.58
C GLU A 41 20.07 -0.23 -7.36
N THR A 42 19.49 -0.20 -8.56
CA THR A 42 19.53 0.97 -9.44
C THR A 42 18.71 2.14 -8.87
N ALA A 43 17.53 1.85 -8.33
CA ALA A 43 16.68 2.82 -7.65
C ALA A 43 17.35 3.43 -6.42
N THR A 44 18.06 2.62 -5.64
CA THR A 44 18.79 3.06 -4.44
C THR A 44 19.91 4.03 -4.84
N ALA A 45 20.69 3.69 -5.86
CA ALA A 45 21.73 4.58 -6.38
C ALA A 45 21.17 5.91 -6.91
N ALA A 46 20.04 5.85 -7.64
CA ALA A 46 19.36 7.04 -8.16
C ALA A 46 18.88 7.96 -7.03
N ILE A 47 18.24 7.42 -5.98
CA ILE A 47 17.76 8.22 -4.85
C ILE A 47 18.89 8.84 -4.06
N GLN A 48 20.01 8.14 -3.87
CA GLN A 48 21.21 8.73 -3.27
C GLN A 48 21.69 9.94 -4.07
N ALA A 49 21.72 9.86 -5.40
CA ALA A 49 22.06 10.99 -6.25
C ALA A 49 21.03 12.13 -6.15
N PHE A 50 19.72 11.82 -6.19
CA PHE A 50 18.67 12.83 -6.10
C PHE A 50 18.63 13.56 -4.76
N MET A 51 18.95 12.88 -3.65
CA MET A 51 19.07 13.51 -2.34
C MET A 51 20.30 14.41 -2.21
N LEU A 52 21.39 14.08 -2.91
CA LEU A 52 22.63 14.87 -2.87
C LEU A 52 22.56 16.14 -3.72
N PHE A 53 21.77 16.12 -4.80
CA PHE A 53 21.76 17.19 -5.80
C PHE A 53 20.41 17.92 -5.86
N PRO A 54 20.35 19.22 -5.52
CA PRO A 54 19.15 20.06 -5.64
C PRO A 54 18.62 20.19 -7.06
N SER A 55 19.41 19.78 -8.05
CA SER A 55 19.10 19.84 -9.48
C SER A 55 17.95 18.92 -9.88
N PHE A 56 17.64 17.89 -9.09
CA PHE A 56 16.49 17.00 -9.34
C PHE A 56 15.19 17.80 -9.49
N ASP A 57 14.87 18.68 -8.54
CA ASP A 57 13.66 19.50 -8.56
C ASP A 57 13.69 20.61 -9.63
N MET A 58 14.88 21.04 -10.05
CA MET A 58 15.06 22.16 -10.98
C MET A 58 15.00 21.74 -12.46
N ILE A 59 15.42 20.51 -12.79
CA ILE A 59 15.65 20.08 -14.18
C ILE A 59 14.51 19.23 -14.71
N LEU A 60 13.76 18.53 -13.84
CA LEU A 60 12.71 17.63 -14.26
C LEU A 60 11.41 18.38 -14.57
N ALA A 61 10.80 18.04 -15.71
CA ALA A 61 9.43 18.44 -15.99
C ALA A 61 8.46 17.78 -14.98
N PRO A 62 7.35 18.42 -14.59
CA PRO A 62 6.43 17.89 -13.59
C PRO A 62 5.95 16.46 -13.88
N GLN A 63 5.55 16.17 -15.14
CA GLN A 63 5.11 14.83 -15.52
C GLN A 63 6.23 13.80 -15.41
N GLN A 64 7.45 14.15 -15.81
CA GLN A 64 8.60 13.25 -15.72
C GLN A 64 8.90 12.91 -14.26
N LYS A 65 8.76 13.87 -13.35
CA LYS A 65 8.89 13.63 -11.91
C LYS A 65 7.83 12.62 -11.42
N VAL A 66 6.57 12.78 -11.83
CA VAL A 66 5.49 11.83 -11.51
C VAL A 66 5.82 10.42 -12.01
N ASP A 67 6.28 10.28 -13.25
CA ASP A 67 6.62 8.99 -13.85
C ASP A 67 7.77 8.29 -13.10
N ILE A 68 8.81 9.05 -12.72
CA ILE A 68 9.94 8.56 -11.93
C ILE A 68 9.48 8.11 -10.54
N LEU A 69 8.67 8.91 -9.85
CA LEU A 69 8.15 8.58 -8.53
C LEU A 69 7.27 7.33 -8.56
N ASN A 70 6.39 7.19 -9.56
CA ASN A 70 5.58 6.00 -9.75
C ASN A 70 6.45 4.73 -9.94
N CYS A 71 7.49 4.81 -10.77
CA CYS A 71 8.42 3.71 -11.00
C CYS A 71 9.17 3.31 -9.71
N LEU A 72 9.77 4.29 -9.01
CA LEU A 72 10.52 4.04 -7.78
C LEU A 72 9.64 3.45 -6.68
N GLN A 73 8.44 4.00 -6.53
CA GLN A 73 7.48 3.49 -5.56
C GLN A 73 7.02 2.06 -5.90
N GLN A 74 6.80 1.75 -7.18
CA GLN A 74 6.48 0.38 -7.61
C GLN A 74 7.64 -0.59 -7.30
N ILE A 75 8.89 -0.19 -7.53
CA ILE A 75 10.08 -0.99 -7.18
C ILE A 75 10.11 -1.26 -5.67
N ALA A 76 9.87 -0.25 -4.84
CA ALA A 76 9.79 -0.41 -3.39
C ALA A 76 8.68 -1.41 -3.00
N HIS A 77 7.48 -1.27 -3.56
CA HIS A 77 6.37 -2.16 -3.23
C HIS A 77 6.61 -3.63 -3.56
N GLN A 78 7.44 -3.93 -4.58
CA GLN A 78 7.75 -5.31 -4.97
C GLN A 78 8.88 -5.93 -4.13
N ASN A 79 9.67 -5.10 -3.45
CA ASN A 79 10.83 -5.52 -2.65
C ASN A 79 10.61 -5.26 -1.13
N GLN A 80 9.38 -5.45 -0.66
CA GLN A 80 9.02 -5.26 0.74
C GLN A 80 9.92 -6.09 1.67
N GLY A 81 10.30 -5.50 2.80
CA GLY A 81 11.13 -6.13 3.83
C GLY A 81 12.62 -5.81 3.74
N SER A 82 13.08 -5.11 2.69
CA SER A 82 14.45 -4.56 2.64
C SER A 82 14.51 -3.13 3.19
N GLU A 83 15.62 -2.77 3.83
CA GLU A 83 15.85 -1.40 4.34
C GLU A 83 15.83 -0.38 3.20
N SER A 84 16.51 -0.69 2.07
CA SER A 84 16.53 0.14 0.88
C SER A 84 15.13 0.37 0.30
N SER A 85 14.25 -0.63 0.33
CA SER A 85 12.85 -0.42 -0.08
C SER A 85 12.11 0.57 0.83
N SER A 86 12.37 0.56 2.14
CA SER A 86 11.75 1.54 3.05
C SER A 86 12.26 2.94 2.77
N GLU A 87 13.58 3.10 2.58
CA GLU A 87 14.20 4.38 2.23
C GLU A 87 13.60 4.97 0.94
N ILE A 88 13.45 4.14 -0.09
CA ILE A 88 12.84 4.54 -1.36
C ILE A 88 11.38 4.96 -1.15
N ALA A 89 10.60 4.18 -0.41
CA ALA A 89 9.19 4.48 -0.15
C ALA A 89 9.01 5.78 0.65
N ASP A 90 9.82 5.98 1.68
CA ASP A 90 9.79 7.18 2.53
C ASP A 90 10.21 8.42 1.73
N TRP A 91 11.23 8.31 0.88
CA TRP A 91 11.63 9.38 -0.03
C TRP A 91 10.51 9.73 -1.03
N CYS A 92 9.91 8.73 -1.70
CA CYS A 92 8.79 8.95 -2.62
C CYS A 92 7.61 9.64 -1.93
N SER A 93 7.27 9.23 -0.69
CA SER A 93 6.19 9.86 0.08
C SER A 93 6.45 11.35 0.35
N SER A 94 7.71 11.72 0.61
CA SER A 94 8.12 13.11 0.84
C SER A 94 8.04 13.94 -0.44
N GLU A 95 8.35 13.34 -1.58
CA GLU A 95 8.22 13.97 -2.91
C GLU A 95 6.77 14.17 -3.32
N TRP A 96 5.89 13.21 -3.05
CA TRP A 96 4.45 13.36 -3.29
C TRP A 96 3.84 14.47 -2.43
N LEU A 97 4.22 14.56 -1.16
CA LEU A 97 3.78 15.65 -0.29
C LEU A 97 4.25 17.01 -0.83
N ARG A 98 5.49 17.11 -1.31
CA ARG A 98 6.00 18.32 -1.99
C ARG A 98 5.18 18.69 -3.22
N LEU A 99 4.75 17.72 -4.02
CA LEU A 99 3.84 18.00 -5.15
C LEU A 99 2.48 18.54 -4.66
N LEU A 100 1.93 17.98 -3.58
CA LEU A 100 0.69 18.45 -2.98
C LEU A 100 0.77 19.83 -2.32
N GLU A 101 1.94 20.26 -1.86
CA GLU A 101 2.16 21.61 -1.36
C GLU A 101 1.99 22.67 -2.47
N HIS A 102 2.32 22.32 -3.71
CA HIS A 102 2.19 23.19 -4.88
C HIS A 102 0.81 23.08 -5.52
N ASP A 103 0.26 21.86 -5.61
CA ASP A 103 -1.08 21.57 -6.13
C ASP A 103 -1.80 20.55 -5.24
N SER A 104 -2.69 21.05 -4.38
CA SER A 104 -3.41 20.25 -3.40
C SER A 104 -4.36 19.20 -3.98
N GLU A 105 -4.70 19.34 -5.27
CA GLU A 105 -5.61 18.45 -6.01
C GLU A 105 -4.87 17.64 -7.09
N HIS A 106 -3.53 17.59 -7.05
CA HIS A 106 -2.74 16.79 -7.98
C HIS A 106 -3.09 15.30 -7.85
N VAL A 107 -3.74 14.77 -8.89
CA VAL A 107 -4.34 13.42 -8.88
C VAL A 107 -3.28 12.34 -8.62
N ASP A 108 -2.17 12.35 -9.35
CA ASP A 108 -1.12 11.33 -9.19
C ASP A 108 -0.45 11.39 -7.82
N ALA A 109 -0.23 12.57 -7.24
CA ALA A 109 0.36 12.69 -5.92
C ALA A 109 -0.58 12.18 -4.80
N LEU A 110 -1.88 12.47 -4.92
CA LEU A 110 -2.89 11.90 -4.02
C LEU A 110 -2.94 10.37 -4.14
N TYR A 111 -2.92 9.84 -5.36
CA TYR A 111 -2.95 8.41 -5.61
C TYR A 111 -1.67 7.71 -5.13
N GLY A 112 -0.50 8.28 -5.40
CA GLY A 112 0.80 7.79 -4.95
C GLY A 112 0.90 7.70 -3.44
N LEU A 113 0.44 8.73 -2.71
CA LEU A 113 0.35 8.69 -1.24
C LEU A 113 -0.64 7.63 -0.74
N ALA A 114 -1.79 7.51 -1.39
CA ALA A 114 -2.77 6.49 -1.03
C ALA A 114 -2.17 5.07 -1.16
N LEU A 115 -1.47 4.80 -2.26
CA LEU A 115 -0.76 3.55 -2.47
C LEU A 115 0.33 3.36 -1.41
N TYR A 116 1.15 4.37 -1.13
CA TYR A 116 2.22 4.28 -0.13
C TYR A 116 1.68 3.79 1.23
N TRP A 117 0.60 4.39 1.72
CA TRP A 117 -0.04 3.99 2.97
C TRP A 117 -0.67 2.59 2.91
N LEU A 118 -1.30 2.25 1.78
CA LEU A 118 -1.85 0.91 1.55
C LEU A 118 -0.74 -0.15 1.60
N TYR A 119 0.37 0.04 0.89
CA TYR A 119 1.48 -0.92 0.87
C TYR A 119 2.20 -1.02 2.20
N ARG A 120 2.37 0.09 2.92
CA ARG A 120 2.92 0.09 4.29
C ARG A 120 2.11 -0.80 5.24
N SER A 121 0.79 -0.87 5.03
CA SER A 121 -0.09 -1.73 5.83
C SER A 121 -0.01 -3.24 5.51
N GLN A 122 0.57 -3.62 4.36
CA GLN A 122 0.51 -5.02 3.89
C GLN A 122 1.28 -5.98 4.81
N SER A 123 2.42 -5.55 5.36
CA SER A 123 3.21 -6.40 6.27
C SER A 123 2.44 -6.74 7.54
N VAL A 124 1.75 -5.78 8.15
CA VAL A 124 0.94 -6.00 9.35
C VAL A 124 -0.34 -6.76 9.05
N LEU A 125 -0.98 -6.48 7.91
CA LEU A 125 -2.13 -7.26 7.45
C LEU A 125 -1.78 -8.73 7.26
N HIS A 126 -0.61 -9.03 6.69
CA HIS A 126 -0.13 -10.40 6.55
C HIS A 126 0.03 -11.09 7.90
N ARG A 127 0.65 -10.43 8.89
CA ARG A 127 0.77 -10.94 10.27
C ARG A 127 -0.60 -11.23 10.90
N ILE A 128 -1.56 -10.31 10.76
CA ILE A 128 -2.93 -10.52 11.24
C ILE A 128 -3.55 -11.76 10.59
N TYR A 129 -3.45 -11.91 9.27
CA TYR A 129 -3.99 -13.08 8.56
C TYR A 129 -3.30 -14.39 8.99
N GLU A 130 -1.99 -14.39 9.22
CA GLU A 130 -1.26 -15.56 9.71
C GLU A 130 -1.68 -15.94 11.13
N SER A 131 -1.75 -14.98 12.04
CA SER A 131 -2.24 -15.15 13.41
C SER A 131 -3.65 -15.74 13.43
N ASP A 132 -4.55 -15.19 12.62
CA ASP A 132 -5.93 -15.66 12.51
C ASP A 132 -5.99 -17.12 12.03
N ARG A 133 -5.23 -17.46 10.98
CA ARG A 133 -5.16 -18.84 10.46
C ARG A 133 -4.69 -19.85 11.52
N LEU A 134 -3.74 -19.45 12.36
CA LEU A 134 -3.22 -20.31 13.42
C LEU A 134 -4.25 -20.49 14.55
N SER A 135 -4.97 -19.44 14.94
CA SER A 135 -6.03 -19.50 15.96
C SER A 135 -7.19 -20.41 15.57
N PHE A 136 -7.62 -20.42 14.31
CA PHE A 136 -8.66 -21.34 13.82
C PHE A 136 -8.18 -22.79 13.71
N SER A 137 -6.88 -23.02 13.54
CA SER A 137 -6.33 -24.38 13.43
C SER A 137 -6.25 -25.08 14.79
N SER A 138 -6.03 -24.32 15.87
CA SER A 138 -5.95 -24.86 17.24
C SER A 138 -7.30 -25.31 17.83
N SER A 139 -8.43 -24.84 17.28
CA SER A 139 -9.77 -25.31 17.70
C SER A 139 -10.24 -26.58 16.97
N SER A 140 -9.52 -27.01 15.91
CA SER A 140 -9.83 -28.23 15.14
C SER A 140 -9.05 -29.48 15.59
N SER A 141 -8.23 -29.37 16.64
CA SER A 141 -7.48 -30.50 17.21
C SER A 141 -8.27 -31.19 18.33
N LEU A 142 -9.51 -31.57 18.05
CA LEU A 142 -10.29 -32.51 18.85
C LEU A 142 -10.58 -33.72 17.96
N GLU A 143 -9.79 -34.78 18.14
CA GLU A 143 -10.22 -36.19 18.21
C GLU A 143 -9.06 -37.15 17.89
N THR A 144 -8.51 -37.76 18.93
CA THR A 144 -8.25 -39.20 18.96
C THR A 144 -8.24 -39.65 20.42
N HIS A 145 -9.43 -40.01 20.90
CA HIS A 145 -9.64 -40.62 22.20
C HIS A 145 -9.03 -42.03 22.26
N THR A 146 -8.32 -42.35 23.35
CA THR A 146 -8.45 -43.68 23.98
C THR A 146 -8.75 -43.52 25.48
N HIS A 147 -10.02 -43.79 25.80
CA HIS A 147 -10.61 -44.23 27.08
C HIS A 147 -10.37 -43.48 28.40
N GLY A 148 -11.46 -42.93 28.98
CA GLY A 148 -11.56 -42.75 30.42
C GLY A 148 -12.61 -41.77 30.95
N ARG A 149 -13.89 -42.16 30.98
CA ARG A 149 -14.95 -41.78 31.96
C ARG A 149 -14.92 -40.35 32.55
N LYS A 150 -15.80 -39.47 32.06
CA LYS A 150 -17.02 -38.97 32.75
C LYS A 150 -17.62 -37.81 31.95
N SER A 151 -18.90 -38.00 31.63
CA SER A 151 -19.82 -37.00 31.10
C SER A 151 -19.93 -35.78 32.02
N LEU A 152 -19.67 -34.60 31.47
CA LEU A 152 -20.48 -33.41 31.66
C LEU A 152 -20.47 -32.68 30.30
N GLU A 153 -21.63 -32.60 29.66
CA GLU A 153 -21.86 -31.79 28.47
C GLU A 153 -21.45 -30.34 28.75
N SER A 154 -20.32 -29.91 28.19
CA SER A 154 -20.07 -28.50 27.92
C SER A 154 -20.23 -28.29 26.43
N SER A 155 -21.47 -28.44 25.98
CA SER A 155 -21.91 -27.88 24.71
C SER A 155 -22.00 -26.37 24.91
N HIS A 156 -20.84 -25.69 25.04
CA HIS A 156 -20.77 -24.24 24.96
C HIS A 156 -21.16 -23.87 23.53
N SER A 157 -22.46 -23.67 23.31
CA SER A 157 -22.92 -22.61 22.42
C SER A 157 -22.24 -21.35 22.91
N LEU A 158 -21.08 -21.00 22.35
CA LEU A 158 -20.46 -19.70 22.53
C LEU A 158 -21.58 -18.68 22.31
N ARG A 159 -21.92 -17.90 23.34
CA ARG A 159 -22.91 -16.85 23.15
C ARG A 159 -22.34 -15.90 22.12
N LEU A 160 -23.19 -15.35 21.26
CA LEU A 160 -22.76 -14.36 20.27
C LEU A 160 -21.98 -13.22 20.96
N ASP A 161 -22.43 -12.85 22.17
CA ASP A 161 -21.78 -11.90 23.07
C ASP A 161 -20.32 -12.29 23.42
N ASP A 162 -20.05 -13.57 23.73
CA ASP A 162 -18.69 -14.02 24.09
C ASP A 162 -17.74 -13.97 22.87
N ILE A 163 -18.27 -14.21 21.65
CA ILE A 163 -17.51 -14.12 20.40
C ILE A 163 -17.24 -12.65 20.05
N GLU A 164 -18.22 -11.78 20.23
CA GLU A 164 -18.07 -10.34 20.00
C GLU A 164 -17.06 -9.72 20.96
N ASP A 165 -17.07 -10.11 22.24
CA ASP A 165 -16.11 -9.65 23.24
C ASP A 165 -14.67 -10.13 22.94
N ASP A 166 -14.49 -11.39 22.53
CA ASP A 166 -13.17 -11.90 22.10
C ASP A 166 -12.66 -11.19 20.84
N MET A 167 -13.54 -10.95 19.86
CA MET A 167 -13.21 -10.15 18.68
C MET A 167 -12.84 -8.71 19.03
N GLU A 168 -13.57 -8.06 19.93
CA GLU A 168 -13.25 -6.69 20.38
C GLU A 168 -11.90 -6.64 21.11
N ASN A 169 -11.57 -7.65 21.92
CA ASN A 169 -10.26 -7.76 22.54
C ASN A 169 -9.15 -7.91 21.49
N ARG A 170 -9.34 -8.74 20.46
CA ARG A 170 -8.36 -8.91 19.38
C ARG A 170 -8.14 -7.63 18.57
N LEU A 171 -9.20 -6.89 18.29
CA LEU A 171 -9.13 -5.59 17.59
C LEU A 171 -8.39 -4.51 18.39
N SER A 172 -8.23 -4.70 19.69
CA SER A 172 -7.41 -3.82 20.55
C SER A 172 -5.91 -4.17 20.54
N SER A 173 -5.52 -5.26 19.87
CA SER A 173 -4.12 -5.64 19.69
C SER A 173 -3.34 -4.58 18.91
N ASP A 174 -2.05 -4.49 19.22
CA ASP A 174 -1.10 -3.56 18.58
C ASP A 174 -1.10 -3.71 17.05
N GLU A 175 -1.21 -4.94 16.52
CA GLU A 175 -1.24 -5.21 15.09
C GLU A 175 -2.47 -4.58 14.41
N PHE A 176 -3.64 -4.70 15.03
CA PHE A 176 -4.88 -4.11 14.51
C PHE A 176 -4.89 -2.58 14.63
N ILE A 177 -4.20 -2.03 15.62
CA ILE A 177 -3.98 -0.59 15.74
C ILE A 177 -3.05 -0.11 14.62
N GLU A 178 -1.89 -0.75 14.44
CA GLU A 178 -0.90 -0.45 13.40
C GLU A 178 -1.48 -0.56 11.99
N ALA A 179 -2.31 -1.57 11.73
CA ALA A 179 -2.99 -1.70 10.44
C ALA A 179 -3.93 -0.52 10.20
N ARG A 180 -4.73 -0.12 11.19
CA ARG A 180 -5.65 1.02 11.08
C ARG A 180 -4.94 2.35 10.93
N THR A 181 -3.83 2.57 11.63
CA THR A 181 -3.06 3.82 11.53
C THR A 181 -2.47 4.03 10.14
N SER A 182 -2.21 2.95 9.41
CA SER A 182 -1.75 3.00 8.01
C SER A 182 -2.91 3.01 7.00
N LEU A 183 -3.98 2.24 7.25
CA LEU A 183 -5.11 2.12 6.31
C LEU A 183 -6.03 3.34 6.29
N GLN A 184 -6.16 4.05 7.40
CA GLN A 184 -6.98 5.26 7.47
C GLN A 184 -6.47 6.36 6.52
N PRO A 185 -5.18 6.78 6.56
CA PRO A 185 -4.68 7.74 5.59
C PRO A 185 -4.74 7.20 4.15
N ALA A 186 -4.54 5.90 3.92
CA ALA A 186 -4.71 5.31 2.59
C ALA A 186 -6.12 5.58 2.02
N ALA A 187 -7.16 5.26 2.80
CA ALA A 187 -8.56 5.48 2.41
C ALA A 187 -8.87 6.97 2.16
N GLU A 188 -8.37 7.87 3.01
CA GLU A 188 -8.57 9.31 2.88
C GLU A 188 -7.91 9.88 1.62
N TYR A 189 -6.66 9.48 1.33
CA TYR A 189 -5.97 9.91 0.10
C TYR A 189 -6.62 9.33 -1.15
N PHE A 190 -7.11 8.08 -1.13
CA PHE A 190 -7.88 7.52 -2.25
C PHE A 190 -9.17 8.31 -2.52
N ASP A 191 -9.94 8.65 -1.48
CA ASP A 191 -11.16 9.43 -1.64
C ASP A 191 -10.88 10.82 -2.24
N ARG A 192 -9.78 11.47 -1.80
CA ARG A 192 -9.32 12.73 -2.39
C ARG A 192 -8.90 12.55 -3.85
N ALA A 193 -8.10 11.53 -4.16
CA ALA A 193 -7.63 11.23 -5.51
C ALA A 193 -8.81 11.00 -6.47
N ILE A 194 -9.80 10.18 -6.07
CA ILE A 194 -11.00 9.88 -6.86
C ILE A 194 -11.84 11.14 -7.07
N THR A 195 -11.94 12.01 -6.06
CA THR A 195 -12.70 13.26 -6.16
C THR A 195 -12.04 14.20 -7.16
N ALA A 196 -10.73 14.45 -7.03
CA ALA A 196 -9.97 15.30 -7.94
C ALA A 196 -9.96 14.72 -9.37
N ALA A 197 -9.71 13.42 -9.53
CA ALA A 197 -9.77 12.73 -10.82
C ALA A 197 -11.17 12.81 -11.44
N GLY A 198 -12.24 12.78 -10.62
CA GLY A 198 -13.61 12.92 -11.07
C GLY A 198 -13.89 14.29 -11.71
N GLN A 199 -13.32 15.36 -11.17
CA GLN A 199 -13.45 16.70 -11.73
C GLN A 199 -12.71 16.85 -13.07
N GLN A 200 -11.67 16.03 -13.28
CA GLN A 200 -10.82 16.05 -14.48
C GLN A 200 -11.16 14.94 -15.50
N ASN A 201 -12.16 14.09 -15.21
CA ASN A 201 -12.50 12.88 -15.98
C ASN A 201 -11.32 11.88 -16.14
N LEU A 202 -10.48 11.76 -15.11
CA LEU A 202 -9.32 10.87 -15.07
C LEU A 202 -9.52 9.63 -14.17
N VAL A 203 -10.75 9.37 -13.71
CA VAL A 203 -11.03 8.18 -12.88
C VAL A 203 -10.88 6.93 -13.74
N ASN A 204 -10.04 6.01 -13.28
CA ASN A 204 -9.84 4.70 -13.91
C ASN A 204 -10.25 3.56 -12.97
N ASP A 205 -10.30 2.36 -13.53
CA ASP A 205 -10.71 1.14 -12.86
C ASP A 205 -9.71 0.70 -11.77
N GLU A 206 -8.41 0.81 -12.04
CA GLU A 206 -7.35 0.46 -11.10
C GLU A 206 -7.47 1.29 -9.81
N MET A 207 -7.61 2.62 -9.93
CA MET A 207 -7.75 3.53 -8.80
C MET A 207 -8.93 3.16 -7.90
N LEU A 208 -10.07 2.84 -8.51
CA LEU A 208 -11.26 2.41 -7.78
C LEU A 208 -11.06 1.04 -7.11
N SER A 209 -10.36 0.10 -7.77
CA SER A 209 -10.07 -1.22 -7.21
C SER A 209 -9.12 -1.14 -6.01
N ARG A 210 -8.07 -0.31 -6.07
CA ARG A 210 -7.11 -0.09 -4.97
C ARG A 210 -7.75 0.64 -3.79
N ALA A 211 -8.61 1.61 -4.06
CA ALA A 211 -9.41 2.25 -3.03
C ALA A 211 -10.34 1.23 -2.34
N ALA A 212 -11.00 0.35 -3.11
CA ALA A 212 -11.82 -0.70 -2.54
C ALA A 212 -11.01 -1.67 -1.66
N GLU A 213 -9.80 -2.06 -2.08
CA GLU A 213 -8.87 -2.87 -1.29
C GLU A 213 -8.60 -2.21 0.08
N ALA A 214 -8.26 -0.91 0.11
CA ALA A 214 -8.03 -0.18 1.34
C ALA A 214 -9.27 -0.19 2.27
N TYR A 215 -10.47 0.02 1.71
CA TYR A 215 -11.70 -0.01 2.49
C TYR A 215 -12.08 -1.41 3.00
N ILE A 216 -11.82 -2.46 2.23
CA ILE A 216 -12.03 -3.85 2.67
C ILE A 216 -11.10 -4.15 3.84
N SER A 217 -9.81 -3.84 3.69
CA SER A 217 -8.81 -4.03 4.74
C SER A 217 -9.17 -3.24 6.00
N LEU A 218 -9.59 -1.99 5.86
CA LEU A 218 -10.02 -1.16 7.00
C LEU A 218 -11.27 -1.72 7.67
N GLY A 219 -12.19 -2.30 6.91
CA GLY A 219 -13.34 -3.05 7.41
C GLY A 219 -12.94 -4.27 8.23
N ASN A 220 -11.99 -5.06 7.72
CA ASN A 220 -11.47 -6.26 8.38
C ASN A 220 -10.74 -5.94 9.69
N THR A 221 -10.11 -4.77 9.77
CA THR A 221 -9.37 -4.34 10.97
C THR A 221 -10.19 -3.48 11.92
N SER A 222 -11.50 -3.31 11.69
CA SER A 222 -12.38 -2.46 12.49
C SER A 222 -13.46 -3.25 13.22
N SER A 223 -13.98 -2.67 14.32
CA SER A 223 -15.10 -3.26 15.08
C SER A 223 -16.31 -3.54 14.17
N PRO A 224 -16.98 -4.69 14.35
CA PRO A 224 -18.25 -5.01 13.68
C PRO A 224 -19.31 -3.90 13.82
N ARG A 225 -19.24 -3.11 14.89
CA ARG A 225 -20.15 -1.99 15.15
C ARG A 225 -20.00 -0.85 14.15
N VAL A 226 -18.83 -0.71 13.52
CA VAL A 226 -18.50 0.41 12.61
C VAL A 226 -18.03 -0.02 11.22
N ASN A 227 -17.62 -1.27 11.03
CA ASN A 227 -17.00 -1.73 9.78
C ASN A 227 -17.94 -1.73 8.56
N GLN A 228 -19.26 -1.80 8.78
CA GLN A 228 -20.26 -1.83 7.71
C GLN A 228 -20.13 -0.64 6.74
N ARG A 229 -19.75 0.54 7.24
CA ARG A 229 -19.56 1.74 6.39
C ARG A 229 -18.43 1.56 5.39
N TYR A 230 -17.35 0.89 5.80
CA TYR A 230 -16.18 0.65 4.96
C TYR A 230 -16.50 -0.36 3.86
N TYR A 231 -17.16 -1.48 4.21
CA TYR A 231 -17.59 -2.45 3.19
C TYR A 231 -18.59 -1.87 2.19
N ARG A 232 -19.55 -1.03 2.64
CA ARG A 232 -20.46 -0.34 1.71
C ARG A 232 -19.72 0.54 0.73
N ARG A 233 -18.70 1.28 1.20
CA ARG A 233 -17.85 2.11 0.33
C ARG A 233 -17.05 1.26 -0.66
N ALA A 234 -16.43 0.17 -0.21
CA ALA A 234 -15.70 -0.77 -1.07
C ALA A 234 -16.60 -1.37 -2.18
N ILE A 235 -17.79 -1.85 -1.82
CA ILE A 235 -18.73 -2.42 -2.79
C ILE A 235 -19.14 -1.37 -3.84
N HIS A 236 -19.38 -0.13 -3.41
CA HIS A 236 -19.70 0.95 -4.34
C HIS A 236 -18.55 1.23 -5.32
N LEU A 237 -17.31 1.27 -4.82
CA LEU A 237 -16.11 1.47 -5.63
C LEU A 237 -15.89 0.32 -6.62
N LEU A 238 -16.01 -0.94 -6.19
CA LEU A 238 -15.88 -2.11 -7.06
C LEU A 238 -16.93 -2.12 -8.16
N ARG A 239 -18.19 -1.78 -7.86
CA ARG A 239 -19.24 -1.69 -8.90
C ARG A 239 -18.91 -0.64 -9.95
N ARG A 240 -18.41 0.52 -9.52
CA ARG A 240 -17.96 1.57 -10.44
C ARG A 240 -16.73 1.14 -11.24
N ALA A 241 -15.81 0.38 -10.64
CA ALA A 241 -14.66 -0.18 -11.36
C ALA A 241 -15.09 -1.18 -12.44
N LEU A 242 -16.07 -2.05 -12.14
CA LEU A 242 -16.66 -2.99 -13.10
C LEU A 242 -17.27 -2.27 -14.31
N GLU A 243 -17.95 -1.14 -14.09
CA GLU A 243 -18.50 -0.30 -15.18
C GLU A 243 -17.39 0.25 -16.10
N LEU A 244 -16.16 0.40 -15.59
CA LEU A 244 -14.98 0.84 -16.33
C LEU A 244 -14.15 -0.31 -16.92
N GLY A 245 -14.61 -1.56 -16.79
CA GLY A 245 -13.95 -2.73 -17.38
C GLY A 245 -13.05 -3.51 -16.42
N TYR A 246 -13.04 -3.19 -15.13
CA TYR A 246 -12.32 -3.99 -14.14
C TYR A 246 -12.84 -5.43 -14.13
N THR A 247 -11.94 -6.40 -14.02
CA THR A 247 -12.30 -7.80 -13.76
C THR A 247 -12.07 -8.11 -12.29
N LEU A 248 -13.14 -8.45 -11.56
CA LEU A 248 -13.02 -8.93 -10.19
C LEU A 248 -12.14 -10.18 -10.13
N GLY A 249 -11.19 -10.19 -9.19
CA GLY A 249 -10.47 -11.41 -8.82
C GLY A 249 -11.43 -12.49 -8.35
N SER A 250 -11.07 -13.76 -8.53
CA SER A 250 -11.94 -14.91 -8.22
C SER A 250 -12.45 -14.95 -6.77
N SER A 251 -11.75 -14.32 -5.83
CA SER A 251 -12.14 -14.21 -4.42
C SER A 251 -13.26 -13.20 -4.12
N LEU A 252 -13.60 -12.31 -5.07
CA LEU A 252 -14.61 -11.25 -4.88
C LEU A 252 -15.88 -11.46 -5.74
N GLN A 253 -15.99 -12.58 -6.45
CA GLN A 253 -17.16 -12.94 -7.27
C GLN A 253 -18.24 -13.73 -6.50
N GLN A 254 -17.98 -14.13 -5.26
CA GLN A 254 -18.91 -14.89 -4.39
C GLN A 254 -19.73 -13.97 -3.50
#